data_AF-A0A1I7TV58-F1
#
_entry.id   AF-A0A1I7TV58-F1
#
_cell.length_a   1.000
_cell.length_b   1.000
_cell.length_c   1.000
_cell.angle_alpha   90.00
_cell.angle_beta   90.00
_cell.angle_gamma   90.00
#
_symmetry.space_group_name_H-M   'P 1'
#
loop_
_entity.id
_entity.type
_entity.pdbx_description
1 polymer ?
#
loop_
_entity_poly.entity_id
_entity_poly.type
_entity_poly.pdbx_seq_one_letter_code
_entity_poly.pdbx_strand_id
1 'polypeptide(L)'
;MVVVIYSLAGFFGFLAYGNDVQDSITLNLPNDHLGIFVKAVLLFVVYSGFLIQIFPIVAMIWPAIKKKLRNSCGVSTTTKRIVHFAFRYSIVVVVFLLSYAIPRLSDMVPLVGVTAGMLLALVFPSLFHLLIFLPQFECRIGFILDIFLDIFCIVIGMFFVIYGFITNVQHLMH
;
A
#
# COMPACT_ATOMS: atom_id res chain seq x y z
N MET A 1 -9.51 10.42 -15.75
CA MET A 1 -10.80 10.15 -15.07
C MET A 1 -10.64 10.14 -13.55
N VAL A 2 -9.80 9.28 -12.99
CA VAL A 2 -9.58 9.21 -11.53
C VAL A 2 -9.11 10.53 -10.92
N VAL A 3 -8.14 11.20 -11.56
CA VAL A 3 -7.64 12.52 -11.09
C VAL A 3 -8.76 13.55 -10.99
N VAL A 4 -9.63 13.64 -12.01
CA VAL A 4 -10.74 14.61 -12.02
C VAL A 4 -11.72 14.32 -10.88
N ILE A 5 -12.10 13.05 -10.67
CA ILE A 5 -13.02 12.66 -9.61
C ILE A 5 -12.41 12.98 -8.23
N TYR A 6 -11.13 12.69 -8.01
CA TYR A 6 -10.45 12.99 -6.75
C TYR A 6 -10.26 14.49 -6.52
N SER A 7 -9.92 15.25 -7.56
CA SER A 7 -9.82 16.71 -7.48
C SER A 7 -11.18 17.35 -7.19
N LEU A 8 -12.26 16.90 -7.84
CA LEU A 8 -13.61 17.39 -7.55
C LEU A 8 -14.06 17.01 -6.14
N ALA A 9 -13.84 15.77 -5.71
CA ALA A 9 -14.17 15.33 -4.35
C ALA A 9 -13.41 16.13 -3.29
N GLY A 10 -12.12 16.40 -3.50
CA GLY A 10 -11.32 17.26 -2.62
C GLY A 10 -11.80 18.71 -2.61
N PHE A 11 -12.11 19.27 -3.78
CA PHE A 11 -12.59 20.64 -3.91
C PHE A 11 -13.96 20.84 -3.24
N PHE A 12 -14.93 19.98 -3.50
CA PHE A 12 -16.24 20.04 -2.85
C PHE A 12 -16.16 19.72 -1.36
N GLY A 13 -15.27 18.81 -0.95
CA GLY A 13 -14.99 18.52 0.47
C GLY A 13 -14.47 19.74 1.22
N PHE A 14 -13.55 20.49 0.61
CA PHE A 14 -13.05 21.75 1.19
C PHE A 14 -14.13 22.83 1.26
N LEU A 15 -14.94 22.99 0.20
CA LEU A 15 -16.05 23.95 0.22
C LEU A 15 -17.12 23.65 1.29
N ALA A 16 -17.33 22.37 1.63
CA ALA A 16 -18.36 21.97 2.59
C ALA A 16 -17.96 22.25 4.06
N TYR A 17 -16.68 22.10 4.41
CA TYR A 17 -16.20 22.19 5.80
C TYR A 17 -15.25 23.38 6.05
N GLY A 18 -14.79 24.05 5.00
CA GLY A 18 -13.95 25.25 5.09
C GLY A 18 -12.62 25.00 5.80
N ASN A 19 -12.26 25.88 6.73
CA ASN A 19 -11.00 25.80 7.48
C ASN A 19 -11.03 24.81 8.65
N ASP A 20 -12.20 24.28 9.02
CA ASP A 20 -12.36 23.33 10.13
C ASP A 20 -12.19 21.87 9.69
N VAL A 21 -11.59 21.63 8.51
CA VAL A 21 -11.37 20.28 7.99
C VAL A 21 -10.35 19.52 8.84
N GLN A 22 -10.83 18.57 9.64
CA GLN A 22 -10.01 17.51 10.24
C GLN A 22 -9.23 16.70 9.18
N ASP A 23 -8.11 16.10 9.62
CA ASP A 23 -7.19 15.22 8.88
C ASP A 23 -7.83 14.17 7.96
N SER A 24 -9.05 13.72 8.28
CA SER A 24 -9.89 12.94 7.38
C SER A 24 -11.25 13.60 7.24
N ILE A 25 -11.70 13.74 5.99
CA ILE A 25 -13.04 14.24 5.66
C ILE A 25 -14.13 13.43 6.36
N THR A 26 -13.90 12.12 6.56
CA THR A 26 -14.86 11.22 7.23
C THR A 26 -15.12 11.59 8.70
N LEU A 27 -14.17 12.27 9.33
CA LEU A 27 -14.26 12.68 10.74
C LEU A 27 -15.07 13.97 10.92
N ASN A 28 -15.09 14.85 9.91
CA ASN A 28 -15.90 16.07 9.91
C ASN A 28 -17.39 15.84 9.69
N LEU A 29 -17.83 14.62 9.34
CA LEU A 29 -19.24 14.40 9.04
C LEU A 29 -20.11 14.70 10.26
N PRO A 30 -21.12 15.59 10.11
CA PRO A 30 -22.04 15.93 11.19
C PRO A 30 -22.79 14.68 11.65
N ASN A 31 -23.19 14.65 12.91
CA ASN A 31 -23.92 13.52 13.49
C ASN A 31 -25.43 13.56 13.22
N ASP A 32 -25.83 14.21 12.12
CA ASP A 32 -27.20 14.22 11.64
C ASP A 32 -27.56 12.86 11.02
N HIS A 33 -28.86 12.60 10.85
CA HIS A 33 -29.35 11.32 10.31
C HIS A 33 -28.69 10.94 8.96
N LEU A 34 -28.44 11.93 8.10
CA LEU A 34 -27.74 11.73 6.83
C LEU A 34 -26.24 11.44 7.01
N GLY A 35 -25.58 12.13 7.94
CA GLY A 35 -24.15 11.91 8.21
C GLY A 35 -23.88 10.53 8.81
N ILE A 36 -24.76 10.06 9.70
CA ILE A 36 -24.70 8.71 10.24
C ILE A 36 -24.89 7.67 9.14
N PHE A 37 -25.84 7.89 8.22
CA PHE A 37 -26.05 7.00 7.08
C PHE A 37 -24.80 6.90 6.19
N VAL A 38 -24.17 8.04 5.86
CA VAL A 38 -22.94 8.05 5.06
C VAL A 38 -21.79 7.35 5.81
N LYS A 39 -21.62 7.59 7.11
CA LYS A 39 -20.63 6.87 7.95
C LYS A 39 -20.87 5.35 7.92
N ALA A 40 -22.12 4.90 7.99
CA ALA A 40 -22.47 3.48 7.93
C ALA A 40 -22.13 2.86 6.57
N VAL A 41 -22.44 3.54 5.47
CA VAL A 41 -22.08 3.09 4.12
C VAL A 41 -20.56 3.03 3.94
N LEU A 42 -19.83 4.05 4.40
CA LEU A 42 -18.36 4.06 4.34
C LEU A 42 -17.75 2.90 5.13
N LEU A 43 -18.26 2.64 6.34
CA LEU A 43 -17.82 1.51 7.16
C LEU A 43 -18.08 0.17 6.45
N PHE A 44 -19.25 0.01 5.84
CA PHE A 44 -19.58 -1.18 5.08
C PHE A 44 -18.65 -1.39 3.87
N VAL A 45 -18.35 -0.33 3.13
CA VAL A 45 -17.43 -0.36 1.98
C VAL A 45 -16.01 -0.74 2.42
N VAL A 46 -15.49 -0.12 3.48
CA VAL A 46 -14.15 -0.42 4.01
C VAL A 46 -14.07 -1.86 4.54
N TYR A 47 -15.10 -2.31 5.27
CA TYR A 47 -15.19 -3.67 5.78
C TYR A 47 -15.17 -4.71 4.65
N SER A 48 -16.04 -4.52 3.65
CA SER A 48 -16.10 -5.40 2.48
C SER A 48 -14.78 -5.38 1.68
N GLY A 49 -14.20 -4.20 1.49
CA GLY A 49 -12.92 -4.02 0.80
C GLY A 49 -11.77 -4.77 1.50
N PHE A 50 -11.72 -4.73 2.83
CA PHE A 50 -10.71 -5.46 3.60
C PHE A 50 -10.80 -6.98 3.40
N LEU A 51 -12.02 -7.55 3.40
CA LEU A 51 -12.24 -8.98 3.13
C LEU A 51 -11.76 -9.39 1.75
N ILE A 52 -11.88 -8.52 0.75
CA ILE A 52 -11.40 -8.78 -0.60
C ILE A 52 -9.87 -8.63 -0.68
N GLN A 53 -9.30 -7.61 -0.04
CA GLN A 53 -7.86 -7.32 -0.08
C GLN A 53 -7.00 -8.39 0.62
N ILE A 54 -7.53 -9.08 1.64
CA ILE A 54 -6.76 -10.13 2.34
C ILE A 54 -6.56 -11.38 1.49
N PHE A 55 -7.43 -11.63 0.51
CA PHE A 55 -7.35 -12.81 -0.36
C PHE A 55 -6.05 -12.89 -1.18
N PRO A 56 -5.66 -11.86 -1.96
CA PRO A 56 -4.40 -11.88 -2.71
C PRO A 56 -3.17 -11.93 -1.81
N ILE A 57 -3.20 -11.25 -0.65
CA ILE A 57 -2.11 -11.29 0.33
C ILE A 57 -1.86 -12.73 0.80
N VAL A 58 -2.92 -13.43 1.20
CA VAL A 58 -2.83 -14.83 1.63
C VAL A 58 -2.39 -15.72 0.47
N ALA A 59 -2.93 -15.53 -0.72
CA ALA A 59 -2.59 -16.33 -1.90
C ALA A 59 -1.12 -16.19 -2.31
N MET A 60 -0.53 -14.99 -2.16
CA MET A 60 0.87 -14.73 -2.52
C MET A 60 1.86 -15.28 -1.48
N ILE A 61 1.53 -15.20 -0.18
CA ILE A 61 2.44 -15.61 0.90
C ILE A 61 2.35 -17.12 1.19
N TRP A 62 1.17 -17.73 1.02
CA TRP A 62 0.94 -19.14 1.35
C TRP A 62 1.90 -20.13 0.67
N PRO A 63 2.25 -20.00 -0.62
CA PRO A 63 3.23 -20.87 -1.27
C PRO A 63 4.62 -20.83 -0.62
N ALA A 64 5.07 -19.65 -0.19
CA ALA A 64 6.36 -19.50 0.48
C ALA A 64 6.40 -20.23 1.83
N ILE A 65 5.31 -20.12 2.60
CA ILE A 65 5.15 -20.85 3.87
C ILE A 65 5.07 -22.35 3.62
N LYS A 66 4.28 -22.80 2.64
CA LYS A 66 4.17 -24.22 2.28
C LYS A 66 5.52 -24.81 1.85
N LYS A 67 6.34 -24.06 1.10
CA LYS A 67 7.70 -24.46 0.72
C LYS A 67 8.59 -24.62 1.95
N LYS A 68 8.54 -23.67 2.88
CA LYS A 68 9.30 -23.74 4.15
C LYS A 68 8.86 -24.92 5.02
N LEU A 69 7.54 -25.16 5.11
CA LEU A 69 6.96 -26.26 5.89
C LEU A 69 7.28 -27.64 5.30
N ARG A 70 7.43 -27.75 3.98
CA ARG A 70 7.82 -29.01 3.31
C ARG A 70 9.28 -29.38 3.56
N ASN A 71 10.15 -28.38 3.69
CA ASN A 71 11.57 -28.59 3.94
C ASN A 71 11.85 -29.00 5.39
N SER A 72 10.96 -28.67 6.33
CA SER A 72 10.97 -29.24 7.68
C SER A 72 10.31 -30.62 7.66
N CYS A 73 11.09 -31.68 7.44
CA CYS A 73 10.62 -33.07 7.46
C CYS A 73 9.75 -33.38 8.69
N GLY A 74 8.60 -34.07 8.48
CA GLY A 74 7.81 -34.69 9.56
C GLY A 74 6.48 -34.02 9.94
N VAL A 75 6.02 -32.98 9.25
CA VAL A 75 4.80 -32.25 9.66
C VAL A 75 3.51 -33.00 9.27
N SER A 76 2.79 -33.49 10.29
CA SER A 76 1.48 -34.16 10.18
C SER A 76 0.41 -33.29 9.48
N THR A 77 -0.57 -33.93 8.83
CA THR A 77 -1.69 -33.27 8.12
C THR A 77 -2.48 -32.33 9.03
N THR A 78 -2.58 -32.65 10.32
CA THR A 78 -3.25 -31.82 11.33
C THR A 78 -2.49 -30.52 11.57
N THR A 79 -1.16 -30.59 11.69
CA THR A 79 -0.29 -29.42 11.88
C THR A 79 -0.33 -28.49 10.66
N LYS A 80 -0.45 -29.02 9.44
CA LYS A 80 -0.62 -28.21 8.22
C LYS A 80 -1.90 -27.37 8.24
N ARG A 81 -3.01 -27.94 8.74
CA ARG A 81 -4.29 -27.20 8.89
C ARG A 81 -4.17 -26.12 9.95
N ILE A 82 -3.57 -26.44 11.11
CA ILE A 82 -3.36 -25.47 12.20
C ILE A 82 -2.49 -24.31 11.72
N VAL A 83 -1.40 -24.58 11.00
CA VAL A 83 -0.52 -23.53 10.44
C VAL A 83 -1.27 -22.64 9.45
N HIS A 84 -2.16 -23.19 8.63
CA HIS A 84 -2.97 -22.39 7.69
C HIS A 84 -3.92 -21.43 8.42
N PHE A 85 -4.60 -21.91 9.46
CA PHE A 85 -5.48 -21.07 10.29
C PHE A 85 -4.68 -20.04 11.10
N ALA A 86 -3.57 -20.44 11.72
CA ALA A 86 -2.69 -19.56 12.46
C ALA A 86 -2.09 -18.47 11.57
N PHE A 87 -1.75 -18.78 10.32
CA PHE A 87 -1.26 -17.80 9.36
C PHE A 87 -2.30 -16.74 9.01
N ARG A 88 -3.54 -17.16 8.71
CA ARG A 88 -4.64 -16.21 8.45
C ARG A 88 -4.91 -15.33 9.67
N TYR A 89 -4.93 -15.92 10.86
CA TYR A 89 -5.13 -15.17 12.10
C TYR A 89 -3.98 -14.19 12.37
N SER A 90 -2.74 -14.60 12.10
CA SER A 90 -1.55 -13.75 12.27
C SER A 90 -1.61 -12.50 11.40
N ILE A 91 -2.08 -12.58 10.15
CA ILE A 91 -2.24 -11.39 9.30
C ILE A 91 -3.24 -10.40 9.94
N VAL A 92 -4.37 -10.90 10.44
CA VAL A 92 -5.39 -10.05 11.08
C VAL A 92 -4.85 -9.42 12.36
N VAL A 93 -4.10 -10.18 13.17
CA VAL A 93 -3.45 -9.67 14.39
C VAL A 93 -2.43 -8.59 14.07
N VAL A 94 -1.63 -8.76 13.01
CA VAL A 94 -0.67 -7.74 12.57
C VAL A 94 -1.41 -6.45 12.18
N VAL A 95 -2.49 -6.55 11.41
CA VAL A 95 -3.31 -5.38 11.05
C VAL A 95 -3.91 -4.71 12.29
N PHE A 96 -4.39 -5.49 13.26
CA PHE A 96 -4.91 -4.96 14.52
C PHE A 96 -3.83 -4.24 15.35
N LEU A 97 -2.62 -4.81 15.43
CA LEU A 97 -1.48 -4.18 16.08
C LEU A 97 -1.08 -2.88 15.38
N LEU A 98 -1.06 -2.84 14.05
CA LEU A 98 -0.83 -1.62 13.27
C LEU A 98 -1.91 -0.56 13.56
N SER A 99 -3.18 -0.96 13.62
CA SER A 99 -4.28 -0.05 13.97
C SER A 99 -4.17 0.50 15.39
N TYR A 100 -3.62 -0.27 16.33
CA TYR A 100 -3.38 0.19 17.70
C TYR A 100 -2.18 1.13 17.78
N ALA A 101 -1.11 0.82 17.06
CA ALA A 101 0.12 1.61 17.06
C ALA A 101 -0.04 2.98 16.36
N ILE A 102 -1.00 3.10 15.44
CA ILE A 102 -1.12 4.26 14.56
C ILE A 102 -2.51 4.91 14.73
N PRO A 103 -2.64 5.94 15.57
CA PRO A 103 -3.89 6.67 15.76
C PRO A 103 -4.20 7.67 14.64
N ARG A 104 -3.20 8.12 13.86
CA ARG A 104 -3.36 9.12 12.77
C ARG A 104 -3.20 8.49 11.39
N LEU A 105 -4.33 8.26 10.70
CA LEU A 105 -4.35 7.68 9.35
C LEU A 105 -3.83 8.65 8.28
N SER A 106 -3.95 9.96 8.51
CA SER A 106 -3.48 11.03 7.62
C SER A 106 -1.98 10.97 7.35
N ASP A 107 -1.19 10.57 8.35
CA ASP A 107 0.27 10.46 8.23
C ASP A 107 0.72 9.15 7.56
N MET A 108 -0.07 8.09 7.71
CA MET A 108 0.28 6.77 7.17
C MET A 108 -0.01 6.60 5.69
N VAL A 109 -1.13 7.16 5.22
CA VAL A 109 -1.51 7.02 3.80
C VAL A 109 -0.42 7.59 2.88
N PRO A 110 0.13 8.80 3.12
CA PRO A 110 1.24 9.33 2.35
C PRO A 110 2.53 8.53 2.52
N LEU A 111 2.86 8.07 3.74
CA LEU A 111 4.06 7.28 4.01
C LEU A 111 4.07 5.95 3.23
N VAL A 112 2.98 5.19 3.31
CA VAL A 112 2.84 3.92 2.58
C VAL A 112 2.77 4.17 1.07
N GLY A 113 2.09 5.24 0.66
CA GLY A 113 1.98 5.66 -0.74
C GLY A 113 3.33 6.03 -1.35
N VAL A 114 4.14 6.85 -0.68
CA VAL A 114 5.45 7.25 -1.21
C VAL A 114 6.45 6.09 -1.17
N THR A 115 6.41 5.24 -0.13
CA THR A 115 7.32 4.10 -0.04
C THR A 115 6.95 2.99 -1.03
N ALA A 116 5.77 2.38 -0.89
CA ALA A 116 5.36 1.28 -1.74
C ALA A 116 5.01 1.75 -3.16
N GLY A 117 4.36 2.90 -3.31
CA GLY A 117 3.93 3.43 -4.60
C GLY A 117 5.11 3.82 -5.49
N MET A 118 6.13 4.52 -4.98
CA MET A 118 7.32 4.87 -5.80
C MET A 118 8.15 3.62 -6.14
N LEU A 119 8.25 2.67 -5.21
CA LEU A 119 8.92 1.39 -5.50
C LEU A 119 8.21 0.63 -6.62
N LEU A 120 6.88 0.49 -6.55
CA LEU A 120 6.08 -0.24 -7.54
C LEU A 120 5.91 0.49 -8.87
N ALA A 121 5.85 1.82 -8.87
CA ALA A 121 5.60 2.61 -10.08
C ALA A 121 6.87 2.95 -10.86
N LEU A 122 8.01 3.16 -10.19
CA LEU A 122 9.25 3.59 -10.83
C LEU A 122 10.36 2.55 -10.69
N VAL A 123 10.65 2.11 -9.47
CA VAL A 123 11.86 1.30 -9.20
C VAL A 123 11.74 -0.12 -9.74
N PHE A 124 10.67 -0.84 -9.42
CA PHE A 124 10.47 -2.21 -9.89
C PHE A 124 10.36 -2.34 -11.42
N PRO A 125 9.55 -1.55 -12.15
CA PRO A 125 9.47 -1.67 -13.60
C PRO A 125 10.81 -1.37 -14.29
N SER A 126 11.53 -0.31 -13.89
CA SER A 126 12.86 -0.03 -14.45
C SER A 126 13.91 -1.07 -14.07
N LEU A 127 13.86 -1.64 -12.87
CA LEU A 127 14.73 -2.76 -12.49
C LEU A 127 14.47 -4.01 -13.33
N PHE A 128 13.21 -4.37 -13.55
CA PHE A 128 12.88 -5.54 -14.37
C PHE A 128 13.23 -5.31 -15.84
N HIS A 129 12.99 -4.12 -16.36
CA HIS A 129 13.40 -3.76 -17.72
C HIS A 129 14.93 -3.89 -17.86
N LEU A 130 15.70 -3.31 -16.95
CA LEU A 130 17.15 -3.41 -16.97
C LEU A 130 17.62 -4.87 -16.86
N LEU A 131 17.05 -5.69 -15.95
CA LEU A 131 17.49 -7.07 -15.74
C LEU A 131 17.14 -8.02 -16.90
N ILE A 132 16.01 -7.81 -17.57
CA ILE A 132 15.57 -8.64 -18.70
C ILE A 132 16.32 -8.27 -19.98
N PHE A 133 16.56 -6.99 -20.23
CA PHE A 133 17.14 -6.51 -21.49
C PHE A 133 18.67 -6.36 -21.45
N LEU A 134 19.31 -6.35 -20.26
CA LEU A 134 20.77 -6.38 -20.15
C LEU A 134 21.47 -7.41 -21.07
N PRO A 135 21.04 -8.69 -21.13
CA PRO A 135 21.77 -9.71 -21.89
C PRO A 135 21.63 -9.58 -23.43
N GLN A 136 20.75 -8.72 -23.94
CA GLN A 136 20.54 -8.50 -25.38
C GLN A 136 21.40 -7.33 -25.89
N PHE A 137 22.71 -7.40 -25.66
CA PHE A 137 23.69 -6.37 -26.03
C PHE A 137 23.84 -6.22 -27.56
N GLU A 138 22.88 -5.57 -28.21
CA GLU A 138 23.07 -4.98 -29.52
C GLU A 138 23.36 -3.48 -29.33
N CYS A 139 24.54 -3.05 -29.79
CA CYS A 139 25.09 -1.72 -29.57
C CYS A 139 24.35 -0.66 -30.43
N ARG A 140 23.08 -0.39 -30.08
CA ARG A 140 22.23 0.61 -30.75
C ARG A 140 22.12 1.84 -29.86
N ILE A 141 22.28 3.03 -30.44
CA ILE A 141 22.25 4.32 -29.71
C ILE A 141 20.95 4.50 -28.89
N GLY A 142 19.81 4.02 -29.39
CA GLY A 142 18.55 4.05 -28.66
C GLY A 142 18.59 3.26 -27.34
N PHE A 143 19.32 2.15 -27.31
CA PHE A 143 19.44 1.29 -26.12
C PHE A 143 20.22 1.96 -24.98
N ILE A 144 21.21 2.81 -25.32
CA ILE A 144 21.96 3.60 -24.32
C ILE A 144 21.03 4.63 -23.66
N LEU A 145 20.13 5.25 -24.43
CA LEU A 145 19.16 6.20 -23.89
C LEU A 145 18.12 5.52 -23.01
N ASP A 146 17.64 4.34 -23.41
CA ASP A 146 16.69 3.56 -22.60
C ASP A 146 17.29 3.15 -21.25
N ILE A 147 18.53 2.64 -21.24
CA ILE A 147 19.26 2.33 -20.00
C ILE A 147 19.45 3.56 -19.12
N PHE A 148 19.83 4.69 -19.73
CA PHE A 148 20.00 5.93 -18.98
C PHE A 148 18.68 6.37 -18.32
N LEU A 149 17.57 6.27 -19.05
CA LEU A 149 16.24 6.62 -18.54
C LEU A 149 15.80 5.68 -17.42
N ASP A 150 16.06 4.37 -17.52
CA ASP A 150 15.77 3.42 -16.46
C ASP A 150 16.57 3.69 -15.18
N ILE A 151 17.87 3.94 -15.32
CA ILE A 151 18.73 4.29 -14.18
C ILE A 151 18.24 5.60 -13.54
N PHE A 152 17.89 6.59 -14.36
CA PHE A 152 17.34 7.86 -13.88
C PHE A 152 16.02 7.68 -13.13
N CYS A 153 15.10 6.86 -13.64
CA CYS A 153 13.85 6.50 -12.96
C CYS A 153 14.08 5.81 -11.62
N ILE A 154 15.06 4.89 -11.54
CA ILE A 154 15.44 4.23 -10.28
C ILE A 154 15.99 5.24 -9.27
N VAL A 155 16.91 6.12 -9.68
CA VAL A 155 17.51 7.13 -8.81
C VAL A 155 16.45 8.10 -8.29
N ILE A 156 15.57 8.59 -9.16
CA ILE A 156 14.46 9.47 -8.78
C ILE A 156 13.50 8.75 -7.83
N GLY A 157 13.12 7.52 -8.15
CA GLY A 157 12.23 6.72 -7.30
C GLY A 157 12.81 6.55 -5.89
N MET A 158 14.09 6.19 -5.79
CA MET A 158 14.79 6.05 -4.51
C MET A 158 14.89 7.38 -3.75
N PHE A 159 15.16 8.49 -4.44
CA PHE A 159 15.19 9.82 -3.84
C PHE A 159 13.84 10.18 -3.20
N PHE A 160 12.74 9.96 -3.91
CA PHE A 160 11.40 10.21 -3.38
C PHE A 160 11.05 9.31 -2.19
N VAL A 161 11.44 8.04 -2.22
CA VAL A 161 11.24 7.12 -1.08
C VAL A 161 11.99 7.61 0.14
N ILE A 162 13.27 7.99 0.02
CA ILE A 162 14.08 8.46 1.15
C ILE A 162 13.52 9.77 1.71
N TYR A 163 13.30 10.75 0.84
CA TYR A 163 12.79 12.06 1.26
C TYR A 163 11.40 11.94 1.89
N GLY A 164 10.50 11.22 1.23
CA GLY A 164 9.15 10.97 1.73
C GLY A 164 9.14 10.18 3.04
N PHE A 165 10.03 9.22 3.22
CA PHE A 165 10.14 8.49 4.48
C PHE A 165 10.58 9.41 5.62
N ILE A 166 11.61 10.23 5.41
CA ILE A 166 12.13 11.14 6.44
C ILE A 166 11.06 12.15 6.86
N THR A 167 10.40 12.82 5.91
CA THR A 167 9.41 13.86 6.22
C THR A 167 8.20 13.32 6.97
N ASN A 168 7.66 12.19 6.54
CA ASN A 168 6.49 11.58 7.19
C ASN A 168 6.84 10.99 8.56
N VAL A 169 8.02 10.38 8.72
CA VAL A 169 8.47 9.86 10.04
C VAL A 169 8.75 11.00 11.01
N GLN A 170 9.31 12.13 10.56
CA GLN A 170 9.47 13.32 11.40
C GLN A 170 8.12 13.87 11.87
N HIS A 171 7.11 13.88 11.00
CA HIS A 171 5.76 14.32 11.36
C HIS A 171 5.11 13.39 12.40
N LEU A 172 5.40 12.08 12.35
CA LEU A 172 4.91 11.09 13.31
C LEU A 172 5.57 11.17 14.70
N MET A 173 6.78 11.72 14.79
CA MET A 173 7.52 11.84 16.06
C MET A 173 7.18 13.11 16.85
N HIS A 174 6.46 14.06 16.25
CA HIS A 174 5.98 15.30 16.87
C HIS A 174 4.50 15.22 17.25
#